data_AF-A0A258FMJ4-F1
#
_entry.id   AF-A0A258FMJ4-F1
#
_cell.length_a   1.000
_cell.length_b   1.000
_cell.length_c   1.000
_cell.angle_alpha   90.00
_cell.angle_beta   90.00
_cell.angle_gamma   90.00
#
_symmetry.space_group_name_H-M   'P 1'
#
loop_
_entity.id
_entity.type
_entity.pdbx_description
1 polymer ?
#
loop_
_entity_poly.entity_id
_entity_poly.type
_entity_poly.pdbx_seq_one_letter_code
_entity_poly.pdbx_strand_id
1 'polypeptide(L)' 'MRVLILSLLALGMSGCLPAPYDPLPTSVYQWERRQTEITRREAERVRLCQMMNKDSERYERDCRRSGDPS' A
#
# COMPACT_ATOMS: atom_id res chain seq x y z
N MET A 1 -12.89 26.20 21.86
CA MET A 1 -13.40 25.45 20.69
C MET A 1 -12.67 25.76 19.37
N ARG A 2 -12.28 27.02 19.07
CA ARG A 2 -11.56 27.37 17.83
C ARG A 2 -10.24 26.62 17.59
N VAL A 3 -9.48 26.33 18.66
CA VAL A 3 -8.20 25.61 18.56
C VAL A 3 -8.38 24.14 18.14
N LEU A 4 -9.44 23.48 18.59
CA LEU A 4 -9.75 22.09 18.22
C LEU A 4 -10.13 21.96 16.75
N ILE A 5 -10.83 22.95 16.20
CA ILE A 5 -11.23 22.96 14.79
C ILE A 5 -9.99 23.10 13.89
N LEU A 6 -9.04 23.97 14.27
CA LEU A 6 -7.80 24.16 13.53
C LEU A 6 -6.91 22.91 13.52
N SER A 7 -6.84 22.16 14.63
CA SER A 7 -6.09 20.90 14.67
C SER A 7 -6.70 19.81 13.80
N LEU A 8 -8.03 19.72 13.71
CA LEU A 8 -8.69 18.75 12.82
C LEU A 8 -8.47 19.07 11.33
N LEU A 9 -8.45 20.34 10.94
CA LEU A 9 -8.16 20.73 9.56
C LEU A 9 -6.71 20.40 9.15
N ALA A 10 -5.74 20.57 10.05
CA ALA A 10 -4.35 20.25 9.76
C ALA A 10 -4.12 18.74 9.52
N LEU A 11 -4.84 17.87 10.25
CA LEU A 11 -4.80 16.41 10.05
C LEU A 11 -5.48 15.98 8.74
N GLY A 12 -6.47 16.72 8.24
CA GLY A 12 -7.11 16.43 6.97
C GLY A 12 -6.23 16.70 5.74
N MET A 13 -5.30 17.66 5.84
CA MET A 13 -4.42 18.02 4.70
C MET A 13 -3.22 17.10 4.52
N SER A 14 -2.82 16.31 5.53
CA SER A 14 -1.72 15.34 5.38
C SER A 14 -2.09 14.14 4.49
N GLY A 15 -3.39 13.87 4.31
CA GLY A 15 -3.89 12.89 3.35
C GLY A 15 -3.87 13.37 1.89
N CYS A 16 -3.59 14.66 1.66
CA CYS A 16 -3.49 15.26 0.34
C CYS A 16 -2.06 15.79 0.08
N LEU A 17 -1.05 15.10 0.61
CA LEU A 17 0.31 15.30 0.12
C LEU A 17 0.38 14.60 -1.26
N PRO A 18 0.75 15.31 -2.34
CA PRO A 18 0.94 14.68 -3.62
C PRO A 18 1.99 13.57 -3.44
N ALA A 19 1.63 12.35 -3.84
CA ALA A 19 2.57 11.25 -3.85
C ALA A 19 3.85 11.70 -4.60
N PRO A 20 5.05 11.30 -4.15
CA PRO A 20 6.27 11.64 -4.86
C PRO A 20 6.09 11.29 -6.34
N TYR A 21 6.35 12.28 -7.21
CA TYR A 21 6.19 12.11 -8.65
C TYR A 21 7.13 11.00 -9.12
N ASP A 22 6.56 9.82 -9.32
CA ASP A 22 7.23 8.69 -9.92
C ASP A 22 6.89 8.75 -11.42
N PRO A 23 7.87 9.09 -12.30
CA PRO A 23 7.59 9.22 -13.71
C PRO A 23 7.00 7.92 -14.24
N LEU A 24 5.86 8.01 -14.92
CA LEU A 24 5.25 6.86 -15.57
C LEU A 24 6.22 6.28 -16.60
N PRO A 25 6.28 4.94 -16.74
CA PRO A 25 7.13 4.31 -17.73
C PRO A 25 6.76 4.82 -19.12
N THR A 26 7.78 5.22 -19.90
CA THR A 26 7.60 5.84 -21.23
C THR A 26 7.70 4.82 -22.36
N SER A 27 8.08 3.57 -22.06
CA SER A 27 8.14 2.48 -23.03
C SER A 27 7.46 1.21 -22.50
N VAL A 28 7.02 0.35 -23.43
CA VAL A 28 6.40 -0.94 -23.11
C VAL A 28 7.32 -1.82 -22.26
N TYR A 29 8.62 -1.85 -22.56
CA TYR A 29 9.58 -2.62 -21.78
C TYR A 29 9.71 -2.12 -20.33
N GLN A 30 9.68 -0.81 -20.12
CA GLN A 30 9.70 -0.25 -18.77
C GLN A 30 8.41 -0.60 -17.99
N TRP A 31 7.26 -0.63 -18.68
CA TRP A 31 5.99 -1.10 -18.11
C TRP A 31 6.05 -2.57 -17.71
N GLU A 32 6.54 -3.43 -18.60
CA GLU A 32 6.67 -4.88 -18.36
C GLU A 32 7.59 -5.16 -17.17
N ARG A 33 8.72 -4.45 -17.09
CA ARG A 33 9.63 -4.56 -15.93
C ARG A 33 8.94 -4.14 -14.63
N ARG A 34 8.18 -3.05 -14.65
CA ARG A 34 7.42 -2.58 -13.47
C ARG A 34 6.39 -3.61 -13.02
N GLN A 35 5.61 -4.17 -13.96
CA GLN A 35 4.64 -5.22 -13.66
C GLN A 35 5.31 -6.47 -13.10
N THR A 36 6.43 -6.88 -13.70
CA THR A 36 7.23 -8.03 -13.21
C THR A 36 7.68 -7.83 -11.76
N GLU A 37 8.16 -6.63 -11.42
CA GLU A 37 8.55 -6.32 -10.05
C GLU A 37 7.38 -6.32 -9.07
N ILE A 38 6.23 -5.76 -9.47
CA ILE A 38 5.01 -5.77 -8.66
C ILE A 38 4.58 -7.21 -8.38
N THR A 39 4.45 -8.04 -9.42
CA THR A 39 4.07 -9.45 -9.31
C THR A 39 5.04 -10.23 -8.42
N ARG A 40 6.35 -9.96 -8.53
CA ARG A 40 7.36 -10.60 -7.68
C ARG A 40 7.16 -10.26 -6.20
N ARG A 41 6.99 -8.97 -5.88
CA ARG A 41 6.76 -8.50 -4.51
C ARG A 41 5.45 -9.04 -3.94
N GLU A 42 4.43 -9.12 -4.79
CA GLU A 42 3.13 -9.68 -4.46
C GLU A 42 3.21 -11.15 -4.08
N ALA A 43 3.84 -11.96 -4.93
CA ALA A 43 4.04 -13.39 -4.68
C ALA A 43 4.87 -13.63 -3.41
N GLU A 44 5.89 -12.81 -3.16
CA GLU A 44 6.69 -12.85 -1.94
C GLU A 44 5.83 -12.55 -0.70
N ARG A 45 4.99 -11.50 -0.74
CA ARG A 45 4.04 -11.21 0.36
C ARG A 45 3.13 -12.39 0.62
N VAL A 46 2.47 -12.92 -0.41
CA VAL A 46 1.54 -14.06 -0.28
C VAL A 46 2.24 -15.26 0.36
N ARG A 47 3.46 -15.57 -0.08
CA ARG A 47 4.25 -16.66 0.49
C ARG A 47 4.55 -16.44 1.98
N LEU A 48 4.95 -15.23 2.37
CA LEU A 48 5.20 -14.91 3.78
C LEU A 48 3.92 -15.02 4.61
N CYS A 49 2.81 -14.50 4.09
CA CYS A 49 1.50 -14.55 4.73
C CYS A 49 0.95 -15.96 4.90
N GLN A 50 1.22 -16.88 3.96
CA GLN A 50 0.83 -18.30 4.09
C GLN A 50 1.47 -19.00 5.29
N MET A 51 2.66 -18.57 5.70
CA MET A 51 3.38 -19.14 6.85
C MET A 51 3.05 -18.43 8.18
N MET A 52 2.29 -17.33 8.14
CA MET A 52 1.94 -16.55 9.33
C MET A 52 0.69 -17.11 10.02
N ASN A 53 0.62 -16.90 11.34
CA ASN A 53 -0.57 -17.24 12.12
C ASN A 53 -1.72 -16.28 11.76
N LYS A 54 -2.80 -16.83 11.21
CA LYS A 54 -3.98 -16.08 10.75
C LYS A 54 -4.72 -15.34 11.87
N ASP A 55 -4.63 -15.85 13.10
CA ASP A 55 -5.29 -15.24 14.26
C ASP A 55 -4.47 -14.10 14.91
N SER A 56 -3.29 -13.80 14.36
CA SER A 56 -2.44 -12.73 14.89
C SER A 56 -2.87 -11.37 14.36
N GLU A 57 -2.81 -10.34 15.22
CA GLU A 57 -3.00 -8.94 14.79
C GLU A 57 -2.05 -8.54 13.66
N ARG A 58 -0.87 -9.16 13.60
CA ARG A 58 0.11 -8.93 12.55
C ARG A 58 -0.38 -9.42 11.19
N TYR A 59 -1.02 -10.58 11.13
CA TYR A 59 -1.62 -11.08 9.89
C TYR A 59 -2.73 -10.15 9.39
N GLU A 60 -3.58 -9.69 10.30
CA GLU A 60 -4.68 -8.76 9.97
C GLU A 60 -4.17 -7.42 9.43
N ARG A 61 -3.02 -6.93 9.90
CA ARG A 61 -2.40 -5.69 9.40
C ARG A 61 -1.63 -5.87 8.10
N ASP A 62 -0.82 -6.93 7.99
CA ASP A 62 0.19 -7.06 6.92
C ASP A 62 -0.31 -7.90 5.74
N CYS A 63 -1.28 -8.80 5.96
CA CYS A 63 -1.72 -9.80 4.98
C CYS A 63 -3.15 -9.61 4.49
N ARG A 64 -4.04 -8.96 5.25
CA ARG A 64 -5.43 -8.78 4.85
C ARG A 64 -5.61 -7.55 3.97
N ARG A 65 -5.66 -7.74 2.64
CA ARG A 65 -5.97 -6.68 1.66
C ARG A 65 -7.32 -6.93 0.99
N SER A 66 -8.08 -5.87 0.73
CA SER A 66 -9.31 -5.95 -0.07
C SER A 66 -8.98 -6.43 -1.48
N GLY A 67 -9.51 -7.61 -1.86
CA GLY A 67 -9.31 -8.22 -3.18
C GLY A 67 -8.32 -9.39 -3.23
N ASP A 68 -7.68 -9.75 -2.11
CA ASP A 68 -6.86 -10.97 -2.05
C ASP A 68 -7.77 -12.23 -2.09
N PRO A 69 -7.39 -13.30 -2.81
CA PRO A 69 -8.17 -14.54 -2.85
C PRO A 69 -8.18 -15.21 -1.47
N SER A 70 -9.38 -15.53 -0.98
CA SER A 70 -9.65 -16.17 0.32
C SER A 70 -9.21 -17.63 0.38
#